data_AF-A0A6M4FV18-F1
#
_entry.id   AF-A0A6M4FV18-F1
#
_cell.length_a   1.000
_cell.length_b   1.000
_cell.length_c   1.000
_cell.angle_alpha   90.00
_cell.angle_beta   90.00
_cell.angle_gamma   90.00
#
_symmetry.space_group_name_H-M   'P 1'
#
loop_
_entity.id
_entity.type
_entity.pdbx_description
1 polymer ?
#
loop_
_entity_poly.entity_id
_entity_poly.type
_entity_poly.pdbx_seq_one_letter_code
_entity_poly.pdbx_strand_id
1 'polypeptide(L)'
;MAFLHAPAWLAALVAVAMPGVVLDAARRRVRGELRALVPGDGGPQAGSLRWEWRQHGEAPWRPASLECDYLGPWLIGLRLNGRRLWLWPDSSDAASLWRLRRLLIQQR
;
A
#
# COMPACT_ATOMS: atom_id res chain seq x y z
N MET A 1 13.51 -43.61 -1.90
CA MET A 1 13.18 -42.18 -1.92
C MET A 1 14.27 -41.45 -2.68
N ALA A 2 14.01 -41.07 -3.94
CA ALA A 2 15.00 -40.42 -4.79
C ALA A 2 15.08 -38.94 -4.43
N PHE A 3 16.16 -38.54 -3.76
CA PHE A 3 16.48 -37.12 -3.60
C PHE A 3 16.98 -36.62 -4.96
N LEU A 4 16.17 -35.80 -5.63
CA LEU A 4 16.60 -35.02 -6.80
C LEU A 4 17.62 -33.98 -6.31
N HIS A 5 18.91 -34.33 -6.40
CA HIS A 5 19.99 -33.38 -6.16
C HIS A 5 19.99 -32.37 -7.30
N ALA A 6 19.39 -31.20 -7.05
CA ALA A 6 19.56 -30.07 -7.94
C ALA A 6 21.08 -29.78 -8.08
N PRO A 7 21.58 -29.55 -9.29
CA PRO A 7 23.00 -29.32 -9.49
C PRO A 7 23.43 -28.05 -8.74
N ALA A 8 24.59 -28.10 -8.08
CA ALA A 8 25.03 -27.09 -7.11
C ALA A 8 25.08 -25.65 -7.67
N TRP A 9 25.34 -25.50 -8.97
CA TRP A 9 25.33 -24.20 -9.65
C TRP A 9 23.93 -23.55 -9.68
N LEU A 10 22.88 -24.36 -9.81
CA LEU A 10 21.50 -23.90 -9.85
C LEU A 10 21.05 -23.48 -8.44
N ALA A 11 21.46 -24.25 -7.43
CA ALA A 11 21.28 -23.87 -6.02
C ALA A 11 21.97 -22.53 -5.70
N ALA A 12 23.19 -22.30 -6.21
CA ALA A 12 23.93 -21.05 -6.01
C ALA A 12 23.23 -19.85 -6.68
N LEU A 13 22.70 -20.01 -7.90
CA LEU A 13 21.95 -18.94 -8.57
C LEU A 13 20.67 -18.58 -7.81
N VAL A 14 19.90 -19.57 -7.35
CA VAL A 14 18.70 -19.34 -6.54
C VAL A 14 19.08 -18.65 -5.22
N ALA A 15 20.16 -19.09 -4.58
CA ALA A 15 20.65 -18.51 -3.33
C ALA A 15 21.08 -17.05 -3.45
N VAL A 16 21.43 -16.56 -4.65
CA VAL A 16 21.74 -15.13 -4.90
C VAL A 16 20.50 -14.36 -5.37
N ALA A 17 19.72 -14.95 -6.29
CA ALA A 17 18.55 -14.31 -6.88
C ALA A 17 17.43 -14.07 -5.86
N MET A 18 17.14 -15.06 -5.00
CA MET A 18 16.10 -14.95 -3.98
C MET A 18 16.35 -13.80 -3.00
N PRO A 19 17.52 -13.66 -2.36
CA PRO A 19 17.80 -12.50 -1.52
C PRO A 19 17.74 -11.19 -2.30
N GLY A 20 18.21 -11.17 -3.56
CA GLY A 20 18.09 -9.99 -4.41
C GLY A 20 16.63 -9.55 -4.61
N VAL A 21 15.74 -10.48 -4.92
CA VAL A 21 14.30 -10.23 -5.08
C VAL A 21 13.66 -9.84 -3.74
N VAL A 22 14.02 -10.50 -2.64
CA VAL A 22 13.51 -10.16 -1.30
C VAL A 22 13.94 -8.76 -0.89
N LEU A 23 15.19 -8.38 -1.13
CA LEU A 23 15.72 -7.05 -0.84
C LEU A 23 15.08 -5.98 -1.74
N ASP A 24 14.92 -6.25 -3.04
CA ASP A 24 14.24 -5.34 -3.96
C ASP A 24 12.77 -5.16 -3.56
N ALA A 25 12.05 -6.25 -3.27
CA ALA A 25 10.67 -6.19 -2.77
C ALA A 25 10.59 -5.47 -1.43
N ALA A 26 11.54 -5.71 -0.51
CA ALA A 26 11.61 -5.02 0.77
C ALA A 26 11.86 -3.51 0.60
N ARG A 27 12.75 -3.12 -0.33
CA ARG A 27 13.05 -1.71 -0.65
C ARG A 27 11.89 -1.01 -1.36
N ARG A 28 11.14 -1.74 -2.19
CA ARG A 28 9.95 -1.23 -2.88
C ARG A 28 8.69 -1.24 -2.02
N ARG A 29 8.74 -1.78 -0.79
CA ARG A 29 7.60 -1.72 0.12
C ARG A 29 7.32 -0.27 0.47
N VAL A 30 6.25 0.24 -0.12
CA VAL A 30 5.67 1.53 0.23
C VAL A 30 5.19 1.43 1.67
N ARG A 31 5.97 2.04 2.58
CA ARG A 31 5.65 2.17 3.99
C ARG A 31 5.36 3.62 4.28
N GLY A 32 4.22 3.87 4.91
CA GLY A 32 3.79 5.22 5.24
C GLY A 32 2.42 5.22 5.88
N GLU A 33 1.96 6.42 6.16
CA GLU A 33 0.68 6.68 6.78
C GLU A 33 -0.18 7.51 5.82
N LEU A 34 -1.46 7.15 5.77
CA LEU A 34 -2.48 7.85 5.00
C LEU A 34 -3.45 8.49 5.99
N ARG A 35 -3.71 9.78 5.82
CA ARG A 35 -4.76 10.48 6.58
C ARG A 35 -5.80 11.06 5.64
N ALA A 36 -7.06 11.00 6.07
CA ALA A 36 -8.16 11.68 5.44
C ALA A 36 -8.49 12.92 6.28
N LEU A 37 -8.48 14.09 5.65
CA LEU A 37 -8.90 15.35 6.24
C LEU A 37 -10.27 15.69 5.67
N VAL A 38 -11.21 16.04 6.54
CA VAL A 38 -12.48 16.64 6.14
C VAL A 38 -12.26 18.15 6.19
N PRO A 39 -12.21 18.86 5.05
CA PRO A 39 -12.06 20.31 5.08
C PRO A 39 -13.25 20.93 5.80
N GLY A 40 -12.99 21.67 6.87
CA GLY A 40 -14.00 22.43 7.59
C GLY A 40 -14.53 23.59 6.75
N ASP A 41 -15.82 23.87 6.93
CA ASP A 41 -16.66 24.82 6.21
C ASP A 41 -15.96 26.13 5.83
N GLY A 42 -15.84 26.43 4.53
CA GLY A 42 -15.35 27.74 4.08
C GLY A 42 -14.74 27.83 2.68
N GLY A 43 -14.56 26.71 1.97
CA GLY A 43 -14.06 26.70 0.59
C GLY A 43 -15.07 26.06 -0.40
N PRO A 44 -14.95 26.30 -1.71
CA PRO A 44 -15.82 25.72 -2.75
C PRO A 44 -15.72 24.17 -2.88
N GLN A 45 -14.99 23.51 -1.97
CA GLN A 45 -14.81 22.06 -1.81
C GLN A 45 -15.19 21.59 -0.39
N ALA A 46 -15.94 22.40 0.37
CA ALA A 46 -16.51 22.05 1.67
C ALA A 46 -17.41 20.80 1.51
N GLY A 47 -16.85 19.64 1.81
CA GLY A 47 -17.50 18.34 1.61
C GLY A 47 -16.61 17.29 0.92
N SER A 48 -15.55 17.68 0.20
CA SER A 48 -14.64 16.70 -0.42
C SER A 48 -13.52 16.33 0.55
N LEU A 49 -13.43 15.05 0.91
CA LEU A 49 -12.31 14.49 1.66
C LEU A 49 -10.98 14.75 0.95
N ARG A 50 -10.03 15.34 1.67
CA ARG A 50 -8.66 15.56 1.19
C ARG A 50 -7.74 14.50 1.77
N TRP A 51 -7.04 13.78 0.92
CA TRP A 51 -6.08 12.77 1.35
C TRP A 51 -4.68 13.37 1.48
N GLU A 52 -3.97 12.95 2.52
CA GLU A 52 -2.56 13.26 2.68
C GLU A 52 -1.78 12.01 3.02
N TRP A 53 -0.59 11.92 2.44
CA TRP A 53 0.32 10.79 2.59
C TRP A 53 1.61 11.25 3.26
N ARG A 54 2.12 10.41 4.15
CA ARG A 54 3.43 10.57 4.77
C ARG A 54 4.22 9.28 4.59
N GLN A 55 5.36 9.35 3.91
CA GLN A 55 6.25 8.19 3.83
C GLN A 55 6.90 7.95 5.19
N HIS A 56 7.07 6.69 5.58
CA HIS A 56 7.65 6.34 6.88
C HIS A 56 9.08 6.90 6.98
N GLY A 57 9.33 7.73 7.99
CA GLY A 57 10.60 8.45 8.16
C GLY A 57 10.67 9.83 7.52
N GLU A 58 9.64 10.25 6.78
CA GLU A 58 9.55 11.58 6.17
C GLU A 58 8.60 12.48 6.98
N ALA A 59 9.03 13.70 7.32
CA ALA A 59 8.31 14.58 8.24
C ALA A 59 7.07 15.28 7.64
N PRO A 60 7.10 15.86 6.42
CA PRO A 60 5.92 16.56 5.91
C PRO A 60 4.86 15.58 5.39
N TRP A 61 3.63 15.76 5.90
CA TRP A 61 2.44 15.25 5.23
C TRP A 61 2.28 15.96 3.90
N ARG A 62 2.15 15.21 2.81
CA ARG A 62 1.99 15.74 1.46
C ARG A 62 0.56 15.49 0.97
N PRO A 63 -0.07 16.46 0.29
CA PRO A 63 -1.35 16.19 -0.38
C PRO A 63 -1.17 15.02 -1.35
N ALA A 64 -2.12 14.10 -1.33
CA ALA A 64 -2.11 12.93 -2.18
C ALA A 64 -3.45 12.77 -2.90
N SER A 65 -3.43 12.38 -4.17
CA SER A 65 -4.60 11.85 -4.83
C SER A 65 -4.74 10.38 -4.48
N LEU A 66 -5.94 9.97 -4.03
CA LEU A 66 -6.26 8.59 -3.73
C LEU A 66 -7.47 8.18 -4.57
N GLU A 67 -7.31 7.10 -5.32
CA GLU A 67 -8.40 6.48 -6.06
C GLU A 67 -8.51 5.01 -5.67
N CYS A 68 -9.73 4.48 -5.71
CA CYS A 68 -9.97 3.06 -5.45
C CYS A 68 -10.13 2.31 -6.77
N ASP A 69 -9.07 1.62 -7.20
CA ASP A 69 -9.11 0.76 -8.39
C ASP A 69 -9.90 -0.52 -8.13
N TYR A 70 -9.79 -1.09 -6.92
CA TYR A 70 -10.42 -2.35 -6.56
C TYR A 70 -10.76 -2.42 -5.08
N LEU A 71 -12.00 -2.79 -4.76
CA LEU A 71 -12.47 -3.00 -3.40
C LEU A 71 -12.98 -4.43 -3.25
N GLY A 72 -12.09 -5.34 -2.84
CA GLY A 72 -12.44 -6.73 -2.56
C GLY A 72 -12.68 -7.00 -1.06
N PRO A 73 -13.24 -8.18 -0.71
CA PRO A 73 -13.50 -8.57 0.69
C PRO A 73 -12.22 -8.68 1.55
N TRP A 74 -11.09 -9.01 0.92
CA TRP A 74 -9.81 -9.21 1.60
C TRP A 74 -8.69 -8.29 1.10
N LEU A 75 -8.83 -7.73 -0.10
CA LEU A 75 -7.78 -7.00 -0.78
C LEU A 75 -8.32 -5.65 -1.29
N ILE A 76 -7.59 -4.57 -1.02
CA ILE A 76 -7.95 -3.24 -1.49
C ILE A 76 -6.85 -2.75 -2.44
N GLY A 77 -7.20 -2.56 -3.70
CA GLY A 77 -6.36 -1.92 -4.70
C GLY A 77 -6.60 -0.41 -4.68
N LEU A 78 -5.58 0.35 -4.30
CA LEU A 78 -5.60 1.80 -4.29
C LEU A 78 -4.59 2.36 -5.27
N ARG A 79 -4.90 3.51 -5.86
CA ARG A 79 -3.96 4.30 -6.65
C ARG A 79 -3.66 5.58 -5.89
N LEU A 80 -2.45 5.66 -5.34
CA LEU A 80 -1.97 6.78 -4.57
C LEU A 80 -0.97 7.59 -5.41
N ASN A 81 -1.29 8.83 -5.77
CA ASN A 81 -0.43 9.67 -6.63
C ASN A 81 0.02 8.94 -7.92
N GLY A 82 -0.88 8.20 -8.55
CA GLY A 82 -0.59 7.39 -9.74
C GLY A 82 0.17 6.08 -9.47
N ARG A 83 0.59 5.80 -8.23
CA ARG A 83 1.21 4.53 -7.83
C ARG A 83 0.15 3.53 -7.36
N ARG A 84 0.15 2.33 -7.93
CA ARG A 84 -0.74 1.24 -7.52
C ARG A 84 -0.24 0.58 -6.23
N LEU A 85 -1.12 0.52 -5.24
CA LEU A 85 -0.90 -0.07 -3.93
C LEU A 85 -1.93 -1.17 -3.69
N TRP A 86 -1.45 -2.30 -3.17
CA TRP A 86 -2.29 -3.41 -2.75
C TRP A 86 -2.22 -3.53 -1.24
N LEU A 87 -3.34 -3.22 -0.59
CA LEU A 87 -3.50 -3.33 0.84
C LEU A 87 -4.10 -4.69 1.17
N TRP A 88 -3.28 -5.47 1.87
CA TRP A 88 -3.65 -6.75 2.47
C TRP A 88 -4.30 -6.51 3.84
N PRO A 89 -5.07 -7.48 4.37
CA PRO A 89 -5.75 -7.30 5.65
C PRO A 89 -4.77 -7.20 6.83
N ASP A 90 -3.53 -7.67 6.65
CA ASP A 90 -2.42 -7.58 7.63
C ASP A 90 -1.56 -6.31 7.44
N SER A 91 -1.89 -5.43 6.48
CA SER A 91 -1.09 -4.22 6.22
C SER A 91 -1.29 -3.10 7.24
N SER A 92 -2.38 -3.14 8.01
CA SER A 92 -2.75 -2.17 9.04
C SER A 92 -3.72 -2.83 10.01
N ASP A 93 -4.07 -2.16 11.10
CA ASP A 93 -5.06 -2.67 12.04
C ASP A 93 -6.46 -2.75 11.38
N ALA A 94 -7.27 -3.70 11.83
CA ALA A 94 -8.59 -3.95 11.25
C ALA A 94 -9.52 -2.73 11.34
N ALA A 95 -9.41 -1.91 12.39
CA ALA A 95 -10.24 -0.73 12.57
C ALA A 95 -9.88 0.38 11.55
N SER A 96 -8.59 0.59 11.29
CA SER A 96 -8.10 1.51 10.27
C SER A 96 -8.52 1.07 8.86
N LEU A 97 -8.39 -0.22 8.54
CA LEU A 97 -8.85 -0.76 7.25
C LEU A 97 -10.36 -0.62 7.08
N TRP A 98 -11.15 -0.88 8.13
CA TRP A 98 -12.59 -0.71 8.07
C TRP A 98 -13.02 0.75 7.91
N ARG A 99 -12.37 1.68 8.61
CA ARG A 99 -12.57 3.13 8.41
C ARG A 99 -12.22 3.54 6.98
N LEU A 100 -11.07 3.10 6.47
CA LEU A 100 -10.63 3.36 5.10
C LEU A 100 -11.66 2.88 4.09
N ARG A 101 -12.15 1.64 4.21
CA ARG A 101 -13.19 1.11 3.34
C ARG A 101 -14.44 1.99 3.30
N ARG A 102 -14.92 2.45 4.46
CA ARG A 102 -16.09 3.34 4.51
C ARG A 102 -15.85 4.67 3.81
N LEU A 103 -14.67 5.28 4.02
CA LEU A 103 -14.30 6.53 3.35
C LEU A 103 -14.19 6.36 1.83
N LEU A 104 -13.67 5.24 1.36
CA LEU A 104 -13.57 4.94 -0.08
C LEU A 104 -14.95 4.73 -0.71
N ILE A 105 -15.89 4.12 0.01
CA ILE A 105 -17.28 3.98 -0.44
C ILE A 105 -17.97 5.35 -0.52
N GLN A 106 -17.71 6.25 0.43
CA GLN A 106 -18.29 7.60 0.43
C GLN A 106 -17.76 8.52 -0.67
N GLN A 107 -16.55 8.27 -1.17
CA GLN A 107 -15.93 9.07 -2.25
C GLN A 107 -16.22 8.56 -3.65
N ARG A 108 -16.89 7.41 -3.78
CA ARG A 108 -17.29 6.85 -5.07
C ARG A 108 -18.65 7.40 -5.48
#